data_AF-A6RH28-F1
#
_entry.id   AF-A6RH28-F1
#
_cell.length_a   1.000
_cell.length_b   1.000
_cell.length_c   1.000
_cell.angle_alpha   90.00
_cell.angle_beta   90.00
_cell.angle_gamma   90.00
#
_symmetry.space_group_name_H-M   'P 1'
#
loop_
_entity.id
_entity.type
_entity.pdbx_description
1 polymer ?
#
loop_
_entity_poly.entity_id
_entity_poly.type
_entity_poly.pdbx_seq_one_letter_code
_entity_poly.pdbx_strand_id
1 'polypeptide(L)'
;MARLNRSSKRIALPTLDEDAAIKLISELVKLDSRFIPQTRGYSLYLRPTMIGTQETLGVSAPSSALLFVIASPVGPYYPTGFKAISLEATDYAVRAWPGGVGDKKLGANYAPCIVPQTEAAKRGHQQNLWLFGEEEYVTEVGTMNLFVALKNKETGQNELITAPLDGTILEGVTRDSVLTLARERLGPRGWTISERKLTMSEIAQAADEGRMIEVFGAGTAAIVSPVRTISWKGRTVDCGLKENEEAGKVALEMKNWIEGIQYGDEEHSWRFVLITMLNARRKVPNECAINLQNPMHGPRESIWGARIGRQVIYRPRGSAPIRSVEGEKDLQEDPSIHF
;
A
#
# COMPACT_ATOMS: atom_id res chain seq x y z
N MET A 1 7.90 -9.39 4.59
CA MET A 1 7.54 -10.81 4.39
C MET A 1 6.55 -11.30 5.44
N ALA A 2 6.62 -10.80 6.68
CA ALA A 2 5.70 -11.13 7.77
C ALA A 2 4.20 -11.26 7.41
N ARG A 3 3.63 -10.34 6.61
CA ARG A 3 2.21 -10.42 6.21
C ARG A 3 1.91 -11.60 5.25
N LEU A 4 2.87 -11.98 4.40
CA LEU A 4 2.75 -13.18 3.56
C LEU A 4 2.71 -14.42 4.47
N ASN A 5 3.65 -14.55 5.41
CA ASN A 5 3.67 -15.66 6.38
C ASN A 5 2.39 -15.74 7.23
N ARG A 6 1.87 -14.61 7.72
CA ARG A 6 0.58 -14.57 8.44
C ARG A 6 -0.58 -15.06 7.57
N SER A 7 -0.59 -14.70 6.29
CA SER A 7 -1.63 -15.13 5.34
C SER A 7 -1.50 -16.62 5.02
N SER A 8 -0.29 -17.10 4.70
CA SER A 8 -0.02 -18.52 4.44
C SER A 8 -0.42 -19.41 5.62
N LYS A 9 -0.01 -19.04 6.85
CA LYS A 9 -0.34 -19.79 8.06
C LYS A 9 -1.86 -19.92 8.28
N ARG A 10 -2.65 -18.88 7.96
CA ARG A 10 -4.11 -18.89 8.13
C ARG A 10 -4.79 -19.95 7.24
N ILE A 11 -4.20 -20.27 6.10
CA ILE A 11 -4.74 -21.25 5.13
C ILE A 11 -3.88 -22.51 5.00
N ALA A 12 -3.11 -22.84 6.05
CA ALA A 12 -2.28 -24.04 6.13
C ALA A 12 -1.23 -24.19 5.00
N LEU A 13 -0.82 -23.08 4.37
CA LEU A 13 0.34 -23.05 3.49
C LEU A 13 1.65 -22.91 4.30
N PRO A 14 2.78 -23.41 3.77
CA PRO A 14 4.06 -23.30 4.45
C PRO A 14 4.47 -21.83 4.66
N THR A 15 5.15 -21.56 5.77
CA THR A 15 5.82 -20.28 6.01
C THR A 15 7.23 -20.29 5.45
N LEU A 16 7.75 -19.11 5.14
CA LEU A 16 9.08 -18.90 4.60
C LEU A 16 10.00 -18.28 5.65
N ASP A 17 11.28 -18.58 5.56
CA ASP A 17 12.31 -17.72 6.15
C ASP A 17 12.27 -16.35 5.46
N GLU A 18 12.07 -15.29 6.25
CA GLU A 18 11.82 -13.95 5.72
C GLU A 18 13.05 -13.37 5.00
N ASP A 19 14.25 -13.61 5.54
CA ASP A 19 15.50 -13.08 5.00
C ASP A 19 15.90 -13.81 3.71
N ALA A 20 15.73 -15.13 3.68
CA ALA A 20 15.93 -15.93 2.48
C ALA A 20 14.97 -15.50 1.35
N ALA A 21 13.69 -15.30 1.66
CA ALA A 21 12.71 -14.82 0.69
C ALA A 21 13.07 -13.41 0.16
N ILE A 22 13.47 -12.49 1.04
CA ILE A 22 13.93 -11.16 0.65
C ILE A 22 15.17 -11.25 -0.24
N LYS A 23 16.12 -12.14 0.07
CA LYS A 23 17.32 -12.36 -0.74
C LYS A 23 16.97 -12.86 -2.15
N LEU A 24 16.09 -13.86 -2.26
CA LEU A 24 15.66 -14.38 -3.58
C LEU A 24 14.95 -13.31 -4.42
N ILE A 25 14.02 -12.55 -3.82
CA ILE A 25 13.36 -11.43 -4.50
C ILE A 25 14.38 -10.36 -4.91
N SER A 26 15.38 -10.09 -4.07
CA SER A 26 16.44 -9.14 -4.36
C SER A 26 17.26 -9.55 -5.59
N GLU A 27 17.59 -10.83 -5.73
CA GLU A 27 18.29 -11.33 -6.91
C GLU A 27 17.44 -11.23 -8.18
N LEU A 28 16.13 -11.52 -8.10
CA LEU A 28 15.20 -11.28 -9.21
C LEU A 28 15.20 -9.80 -9.64
N VAL A 29 15.07 -8.88 -8.69
CA VAL A 29 15.07 -7.43 -8.97
C VAL A 29 16.41 -6.97 -9.57
N LYS A 30 17.54 -7.53 -9.14
CA LYS A 30 18.85 -7.22 -9.74
C LYS A 30 18.93 -7.71 -11.19
N LEU A 31 18.51 -8.96 -11.43
CA LEU A 31 18.52 -9.59 -12.76
C LEU A 31 17.66 -8.80 -13.76
N ASP A 32 16.48 -8.36 -13.31
CA ASP A 32 15.51 -7.64 -14.13
C ASP A 32 15.52 -6.12 -13.91
N SER A 33 16.64 -5.60 -13.41
CA SER A 33 16.82 -4.17 -13.12
C SER A 33 16.54 -3.24 -14.30
N ARG A 34 16.71 -3.73 -15.54
CA ARG A 34 16.39 -3.02 -16.79
C ARG A 34 14.90 -2.64 -16.93
N PHE A 35 14.01 -3.35 -16.24
CA PHE A 35 12.57 -3.05 -16.25
C PHE A 35 12.17 -2.01 -15.20
N ILE A 36 13.08 -1.54 -14.35
CA ILE A 36 12.75 -0.56 -13.31
C ILE A 36 12.71 0.84 -13.94
N PRO A 37 11.53 1.48 -13.99
CA PRO A 37 11.42 2.82 -14.56
C PRO A 37 12.27 3.83 -13.79
N GLN A 38 12.89 4.76 -14.51
CA GLN A 38 13.69 5.84 -13.90
C GLN A 38 12.86 7.10 -13.63
N THR A 39 11.65 7.17 -14.18
CA THR A 39 10.74 8.31 -14.03
C THR A 39 10.12 8.32 -12.64
N ARG A 40 10.16 9.48 -11.96
CA ARG A 40 9.48 9.65 -10.67
C ARG A 40 7.97 9.42 -10.83
N GLY A 41 7.36 8.77 -9.85
CA GLY A 41 5.97 8.31 -9.88
C GLY A 41 5.78 6.94 -10.51
N TYR A 42 6.84 6.32 -11.04
CA TYR A 42 6.83 4.96 -11.58
C TYR A 42 7.65 4.04 -10.69
N SER A 43 7.34 2.74 -10.72
CA SER A 43 8.04 1.74 -9.92
C SER A 43 8.02 0.37 -10.58
N LEU A 44 8.79 -0.58 -10.02
CA LEU A 44 8.64 -1.99 -10.32
C LEU A 44 7.80 -2.63 -9.22
N TYR A 45 6.59 -3.06 -9.57
CA TYR A 45 5.70 -3.72 -8.64
C TYR A 45 6.06 -5.21 -8.55
N LEU A 46 6.19 -5.71 -7.32
CA LEU A 46 6.53 -7.11 -7.02
C LEU A 46 5.30 -7.84 -6.49
N ARG A 47 4.97 -8.99 -7.08
CA ARG A 47 3.81 -9.83 -6.75
C ARG A 47 4.25 -11.22 -6.27
N PRO A 48 4.81 -11.36 -5.05
CA PRO A 48 4.97 -12.66 -4.43
C PRO A 48 3.60 -13.34 -4.25
N THR A 49 3.49 -14.56 -4.73
CA THR A 49 2.24 -15.34 -4.75
C THR A 49 2.53 -16.77 -4.32
N MET A 50 1.69 -17.30 -3.44
CA MET A 50 1.77 -18.68 -2.99
C MET A 50 0.41 -19.37 -3.18
N ILE A 51 0.42 -20.56 -3.76
CA ILE A 51 -0.78 -21.38 -4.01
C ILE A 51 -0.53 -22.82 -3.55
N GLY A 52 -1.58 -23.50 -3.09
CA GLY A 52 -1.57 -24.96 -2.91
C GLY A 52 -1.71 -25.64 -4.27
N THR A 53 -0.95 -26.71 -4.50
CA THR A 53 -0.87 -27.41 -5.80
C THR A 53 -1.15 -28.91 -5.67
N GLN A 54 -1.77 -29.33 -4.57
CA GLN A 54 -2.05 -30.74 -4.33
C GLN A 54 -3.01 -31.30 -5.40
N GLU A 55 -2.72 -32.50 -5.87
CA GLU A 55 -3.50 -33.16 -6.94
C GLU A 55 -4.67 -33.95 -6.35
N THR A 56 -5.47 -33.31 -5.49
CA THR A 56 -6.62 -33.95 -4.85
C THR A 56 -7.81 -33.00 -4.81
N LEU A 57 -9.02 -33.57 -4.84
CA LEU A 57 -10.27 -32.81 -4.69
C LEU A 57 -10.67 -32.61 -3.22
N GLY A 58 -9.96 -33.25 -2.29
CA GLY A 58 -10.27 -33.19 -0.86
C GLY A 58 -9.95 -31.82 -0.26
N VAL A 59 -10.83 -31.32 0.60
CA VAL A 59 -10.60 -30.09 1.36
C VAL A 59 -9.77 -30.41 2.60
N SER A 60 -8.45 -30.38 2.42
CA SER A 60 -7.45 -30.63 3.46
C SER A 60 -6.31 -29.62 3.38
N ALA A 61 -5.42 -29.63 4.38
CA ALA A 61 -4.17 -28.91 4.28
C ALA A 61 -3.39 -29.38 3.03
N PRO A 62 -2.82 -28.44 2.24
CA PRO A 62 -2.13 -28.79 0.99
C PRO A 62 -0.85 -29.58 1.26
N SER A 63 -0.67 -30.72 0.59
CA SER A 63 0.56 -31.51 0.63
C SER A 63 1.67 -30.98 -0.29
N SER A 64 1.32 -30.11 -1.24
CA SER A 64 2.27 -29.41 -2.12
C SER A 64 1.84 -27.95 -2.32
N ALA A 65 2.82 -27.06 -2.52
CA ALA A 65 2.59 -25.64 -2.75
C ALA A 65 3.63 -25.06 -3.70
N LEU A 66 3.24 -24.02 -4.44
CA LEU A 66 4.11 -23.24 -5.31
C LEU A 66 4.20 -21.81 -4.80
N LEU A 67 5.43 -21.32 -4.57
CA LEU A 67 5.75 -19.91 -4.41
C LEU A 67 6.38 -19.39 -5.71
N PHE A 68 5.86 -18.29 -6.22
CA PHE A 68 6.45 -17.58 -7.36
C PHE A 68 6.35 -16.07 -7.18
N VAL A 69 7.15 -15.31 -7.93
CA VAL A 69 7.18 -13.85 -7.88
C VAL A 69 7.13 -13.33 -9.31
N ILE A 70 6.15 -12.46 -9.59
CA ILE A 70 6.09 -11.71 -10.85
C ILE A 70 6.50 -10.27 -10.56
N ALA A 71 7.26 -9.67 -11.46
CA ALA A 71 7.61 -8.25 -11.43
C ALA A 71 6.98 -7.54 -12.64
N SER A 72 6.45 -6.33 -12.43
CA SER A 72 5.81 -5.54 -13.49
C SER A 72 6.12 -4.05 -13.34
N PRO A 73 6.61 -3.35 -14.39
CA PRO A 73 6.75 -1.90 -14.35
C PRO A 73 5.36 -1.25 -14.28
N VAL A 74 5.19 -0.27 -13.39
CA VAL A 74 3.91 0.41 -13.17
C VAL A 74 4.10 1.92 -13.09
N GLY A 75 3.09 2.65 -13.56
CA GLY A 75 2.94 4.10 -13.38
C GLY A 75 1.90 4.44 -12.32
N PRO A 76 1.33 5.66 -12.37
CA PRO A 76 0.23 6.07 -11.50
C PRO A 76 -0.94 5.10 -11.55
N TYR A 77 -1.59 4.87 -10.40
CA TYR A 77 -2.64 3.86 -10.26
C TYR A 77 -3.94 4.20 -11.00
N TYR A 78 -4.37 5.46 -10.92
CA TYR A 78 -5.54 5.93 -11.66
C TYR A 78 -5.11 6.57 -12.99
N PRO A 79 -5.89 6.42 -14.07
CA PRO A 79 -5.66 7.12 -15.33
C PRO A 79 -5.62 8.64 -15.16
N THR A 80 -6.34 9.14 -14.17
CA THR A 80 -6.38 10.57 -13.79
C THR A 80 -5.19 11.01 -12.94
N GLY A 81 -4.25 10.11 -12.60
CA GLY A 81 -3.11 10.40 -11.76
C GLY A 81 -3.47 10.53 -10.27
N PHE A 82 -2.94 11.55 -9.61
CA PHE A 82 -3.18 11.83 -8.18
C PHE A 82 -4.45 12.69 -7.94
N LYS A 83 -5.43 12.62 -8.85
CA LYS A 83 -6.68 13.34 -8.69
C LYS A 83 -7.59 12.68 -7.66
N ALA A 84 -8.46 13.48 -7.04
CA ALA A 84 -9.40 12.97 -6.07
C ALA A 84 -10.42 12.02 -6.70
N ILE A 85 -10.73 10.94 -6.00
CA ILE A 85 -11.73 9.95 -6.42
C ILE A 85 -13.07 10.20 -5.73
N SER A 86 -14.15 9.69 -6.33
CA SER A 86 -15.47 9.56 -5.72
C SER A 86 -15.74 8.12 -5.31
N LEU A 87 -16.44 7.96 -4.20
CA LEU A 87 -16.73 6.66 -3.59
C LEU A 87 -18.22 6.37 -3.56
N GLU A 88 -18.57 5.09 -3.65
CA GLU A 88 -19.90 4.59 -3.29
C GLU A 88 -19.86 3.95 -1.89
N ALA A 89 -20.59 4.51 -0.93
CA ALA A 89 -20.81 3.86 0.35
C ALA A 89 -21.65 2.59 0.13
N THR A 90 -20.98 1.44 0.21
CA THR A 90 -21.54 0.14 -0.16
C THR A 90 -22.09 -0.56 1.09
N ASP A 91 -23.40 -0.65 1.18
CA ASP A 91 -24.16 -1.19 2.32
C ASP A 91 -24.79 -2.58 2.03
N TYR A 92 -25.01 -2.92 0.77
CA TYR A 92 -25.59 -4.21 0.36
C TYR A 92 -24.58 -5.36 0.27
N ALA A 93 -23.27 -5.07 0.30
CA ALA A 93 -22.20 -6.05 0.19
C ALA A 93 -21.15 -5.86 1.28
N VAL A 94 -20.75 -6.95 1.92
CA VAL A 94 -19.78 -6.94 3.02
C VAL A 94 -18.45 -7.54 2.57
N ARG A 95 -17.39 -6.76 2.69
CA ARG A 95 -16.03 -7.15 2.28
C ARG A 95 -15.39 -8.20 3.21
N ALA A 96 -15.63 -8.07 4.52
CA ALA A 96 -15.04 -8.90 5.54
C ALA A 96 -15.91 -8.93 6.81
N TRP A 97 -15.77 -9.98 7.62
CA TRP A 97 -16.55 -10.19 8.84
C TRP A 97 -15.66 -10.65 10.00
N PRO A 98 -15.98 -10.34 11.27
CA PRO A 98 -15.25 -10.82 12.44
C PRO A 98 -15.09 -12.34 12.44
N GLY A 99 -13.90 -12.83 12.79
CA GLY A 99 -13.56 -14.25 12.71
C GLY A 99 -13.28 -14.79 11.30
N GLY A 100 -13.50 -13.97 10.27
CA GLY A 100 -13.18 -14.28 8.87
C GLY A 100 -11.69 -14.22 8.56
N VAL A 101 -11.36 -13.75 7.36
CA VAL A 101 -9.98 -13.65 6.86
C VAL A 101 -9.66 -12.29 6.23
N GLY A 102 -10.48 -11.26 6.50
CA GLY A 102 -10.34 -9.93 5.88
C GLY A 102 -9.03 -9.20 6.18
N ASP A 103 -8.39 -9.56 7.29
CA ASP A 103 -7.07 -9.08 7.71
C ASP A 103 -5.89 -9.83 7.08
N LYS A 104 -6.16 -10.82 6.21
CA LYS A 104 -5.17 -11.57 5.44
C LYS A 104 -5.26 -11.22 3.95
N LYS A 105 -4.12 -11.28 3.26
CA LYS A 105 -4.05 -10.95 1.83
C LYS A 105 -4.32 -12.19 0.97
N LEU A 106 -5.54 -12.74 1.09
CA LEU A 106 -5.98 -13.94 0.37
C LEU A 106 -6.82 -13.59 -0.85
N GLY A 107 -6.68 -14.34 -1.94
CA GLY A 107 -7.46 -14.13 -3.18
C GLY A 107 -8.97 -14.13 -2.96
N ALA A 108 -9.45 -14.94 -2.01
CA ALA A 108 -10.87 -15.04 -1.63
C ALA A 108 -11.48 -13.72 -1.12
N ASN A 109 -10.68 -12.78 -0.61
CA ASN A 109 -11.17 -11.47 -0.17
C ASN A 109 -11.35 -10.45 -1.31
N TYR A 110 -10.87 -10.77 -2.51
CA TYR A 110 -10.91 -9.87 -3.66
C TYR A 110 -12.00 -10.27 -4.66
N ALA A 111 -12.15 -11.57 -4.94
CA ALA A 111 -13.09 -12.03 -5.96
C ALA A 111 -14.55 -11.58 -5.72
N PRO A 112 -15.10 -11.62 -4.48
CA PRO A 112 -16.47 -11.15 -4.22
C PRO A 112 -16.66 -9.63 -4.37
N CYS A 113 -15.56 -8.85 -4.39
CA CYS A 113 -15.61 -7.40 -4.50
C CYS A 113 -15.81 -6.91 -5.94
N ILE A 114 -15.62 -7.77 -6.94
CA ILE A 114 -15.62 -7.39 -8.36
C ILE A 114 -17.01 -6.91 -8.82
N VAL A 115 -18.08 -7.60 -8.42
CA VAL A 115 -19.45 -7.19 -8.78
C VAL A 115 -19.81 -5.84 -8.17
N PRO A 116 -19.66 -5.61 -6.85
CA PRO A 116 -19.92 -4.29 -6.28
C PRO A 116 -19.10 -3.15 -6.90
N GLN A 117 -17.83 -3.42 -7.23
CA GLN A 117 -16.95 -2.43 -7.89
C GLN A 117 -17.41 -2.10 -9.31
N THR A 118 -17.88 -3.09 -10.06
CA THR A 118 -18.44 -2.90 -11.40
C THR A 118 -19.73 -2.08 -11.33
N GLU A 119 -20.59 -2.36 -10.36
CA GLU A 119 -21.85 -1.64 -10.17
C GLU A 119 -21.62 -0.18 -9.73
N ALA A 120 -20.67 0.06 -8.81
CA ALA A 120 -20.26 1.41 -8.42
C ALA A 120 -19.73 2.21 -9.63
N ALA A 121 -18.92 1.57 -10.49
CA ALA A 121 -18.39 2.19 -11.70
C ALA A 121 -19.51 2.57 -12.70
N LYS A 122 -20.53 1.72 -12.88
CA LYS A 122 -21.71 2.05 -13.70
C LYS A 122 -22.46 3.29 -13.20
N ARG A 123 -22.41 3.57 -11.90
CA ARG A 123 -22.97 4.77 -11.27
C ARG A 123 -22.01 5.97 -11.22
N GLY A 124 -20.84 5.85 -11.84
CA GLY A 124 -19.84 6.93 -11.95
C GLY A 124 -18.86 7.02 -10.78
N HIS A 125 -18.89 6.06 -9.84
CA HIS A 125 -17.97 6.03 -8.70
C HIS A 125 -16.71 5.24 -9.02
N GLN A 126 -15.54 5.73 -8.58
CA GLN A 126 -14.27 5.07 -8.90
C GLN A 126 -13.98 3.89 -7.99
N GLN A 127 -14.45 3.89 -6.74
CA GLN A 127 -14.24 2.81 -5.77
C GLN A 127 -15.43 2.63 -4.83
N ASN A 128 -15.59 1.43 -4.26
CA ASN A 128 -16.46 1.22 -3.11
C ASN A 128 -15.82 1.77 -1.83
N LEU A 129 -16.62 2.37 -0.96
CA LEU A 129 -16.34 2.49 0.46
C LEU A 129 -17.08 1.37 1.18
N TRP A 130 -16.34 0.44 1.77
CA TRP A 130 -16.92 -0.75 2.39
C TRP A 130 -17.49 -0.42 3.77
N LEU A 131 -18.78 -0.65 3.95
CA LEU A 131 -19.47 -0.50 5.23
C LEU A 131 -19.64 -1.85 5.93
N PHE A 132 -19.75 -1.80 7.25
CA PHE A 132 -19.93 -2.97 8.09
C PHE A 132 -20.94 -2.74 9.21
N GLY A 133 -21.85 -3.69 9.39
CA GLY A 133 -22.87 -3.65 10.45
C GLY A 133 -24.01 -2.68 10.16
N GLU A 134 -25.04 -2.74 11.01
CA GLU A 134 -26.19 -1.83 10.94
C GLU A 134 -25.79 -0.38 11.24
N GLU A 135 -24.71 -0.19 12.01
CA GLU A 135 -24.14 1.10 12.34
C GLU A 135 -23.37 1.75 11.17
N GLU A 136 -23.20 1.04 10.05
CA GLU A 136 -22.46 1.49 8.86
C GLU A 136 -21.03 1.92 9.21
N TYR A 137 -20.31 1.06 9.95
CA TYR A 137 -18.91 1.27 10.24
C TYR A 137 -18.09 1.30 8.96
N VAL A 138 -17.27 2.33 8.84
CA VAL A 138 -16.42 2.56 7.70
C VAL A 138 -15.14 1.74 7.85
N THR A 139 -14.84 0.92 6.86
CA THR A 139 -13.72 -0.04 6.94
C THR A 139 -12.58 0.29 5.98
N GLU A 140 -12.76 0.05 4.68
CA GLU A 140 -11.75 0.20 3.63
C GLU A 140 -12.33 0.89 2.38
N VAL A 141 -11.47 1.49 1.56
CA VAL A 141 -11.81 2.05 0.23
C VAL A 141 -11.25 1.14 -0.84
N GLY A 142 -12.11 0.38 -1.53
CA GLY A 142 -11.68 -0.58 -2.53
C GLY A 142 -10.72 -1.59 -1.93
N THR A 143 -9.43 -1.48 -2.27
CA THR A 143 -8.35 -2.30 -1.70
C THR A 143 -7.34 -1.50 -0.86
N MET A 144 -7.74 -0.34 -0.36
CA MET A 144 -6.93 0.60 0.44
C MET A 144 -7.53 0.77 1.83
N ASN A 145 -6.68 1.05 2.82
CA ASN A 145 -7.15 1.51 4.11
C ASN A 145 -7.68 2.95 3.99
N LEU A 146 -8.69 3.32 4.78
CA LEU A 146 -9.22 4.68 4.79
C LEU A 146 -8.61 5.52 5.92
N PHE A 147 -8.32 6.77 5.62
CA PHE A 147 -8.06 7.83 6.58
C PHE A 147 -9.05 8.99 6.43
N VAL A 148 -9.48 9.53 7.56
CA VAL A 148 -10.36 10.72 7.65
C VAL A 148 -9.69 11.76 8.55
N ALA A 149 -9.44 12.94 8.00
CA ALA A 149 -8.98 14.10 8.75
C ALA A 149 -10.16 15.04 9.00
N LEU A 150 -10.41 15.37 10.27
CA LEU A 150 -11.50 16.26 10.67
C LEU A 150 -11.11 17.09 11.90
N LYS A 151 -11.89 18.14 12.18
CA LYS A 151 -11.86 18.81 13.48
C LYS A 151 -12.76 18.03 14.45
N ASN A 152 -12.17 17.58 15.56
CA ASN A 152 -12.90 16.91 16.62
C ASN A 152 -13.92 17.88 17.23
N LYS A 153 -15.16 17.43 17.39
CA LYS A 153 -16.29 18.27 17.82
C LYS A 153 -16.16 18.77 19.25
N GLU A 154 -15.57 17.96 20.12
CA GLU A 154 -15.48 18.25 21.56
C GLU A 154 -14.22 19.05 21.88
N THR A 155 -13.08 18.67 21.31
CA THR A 155 -11.79 19.31 21.61
C THR A 155 -11.44 20.46 20.68
N GLY A 156 -12.08 20.55 19.50
CA GLY A 156 -11.74 21.50 18.44
C GLY A 156 -10.40 21.22 17.75
N GLN A 157 -9.67 20.16 18.15
CA GLN A 157 -8.37 19.80 17.59
C GLN A 157 -8.53 19.05 16.26
N ASN A 158 -7.52 19.15 15.39
CA ASN A 158 -7.47 18.32 14.20
C ASN A 158 -7.17 16.87 14.59
N GLU A 159 -7.92 15.92 14.03
CA GLU A 159 -7.80 14.49 14.29
C GLU A 159 -7.66 13.75 12.95
N LEU A 160 -6.67 12.87 12.84
CA LEU A 160 -6.52 11.91 11.74
C LEU A 160 -6.94 10.52 12.23
N ILE A 161 -7.98 9.98 11.61
CA ILE A 161 -8.67 8.77 12.06
C ILE A 161 -8.52 7.67 11.00
N THR A 162 -8.27 6.44 11.43
CA THR A 162 -8.41 5.23 10.61
C THR A 162 -9.12 4.14 11.43
N ALA A 163 -9.83 3.23 10.76
CA ALA A 163 -10.41 2.06 11.42
C ALA A 163 -9.34 1.22 12.15
N PRO A 164 -9.67 0.62 13.32
CA PRO A 164 -8.74 -0.20 14.10
C PRO A 164 -8.53 -1.57 13.43
N LEU A 165 -7.45 -2.25 13.81
CA LEU A 165 -7.16 -3.62 13.35
C LEU A 165 -7.95 -4.64 14.19
N ASP A 166 -9.22 -4.87 13.84
CA ASP A 166 -10.14 -5.76 14.56
C ASP A 166 -10.37 -7.12 13.87
N GLY A 167 -9.59 -7.42 12.84
CA GLY A 167 -9.71 -8.64 12.01
C GLY A 167 -10.50 -8.45 10.72
N THR A 168 -11.22 -7.33 10.56
CA THR A 168 -11.93 -6.99 9.31
C THR A 168 -11.14 -6.09 8.37
N ILE A 169 -10.11 -5.42 8.89
CA ILE A 169 -9.23 -4.48 8.16
C ILE A 169 -7.93 -5.17 7.77
N LEU A 170 -7.48 -4.99 6.52
CA LEU A 170 -6.17 -5.47 6.11
C LEU A 170 -5.08 -4.62 6.75
N GLU A 171 -4.10 -5.27 7.38
CA GLU A 171 -2.92 -4.62 7.97
C GLU A 171 -2.02 -4.03 6.86
N GLY A 172 -2.38 -2.87 6.32
CA GLY A 172 -1.66 -2.17 5.27
C GLY A 172 -0.30 -1.66 5.73
N VAL A 173 0.75 -1.92 4.96
CA VAL A 173 2.08 -1.33 5.22
C VAL A 173 2.02 0.19 5.03
N THR A 174 1.33 0.67 4.01
CA THR A 174 1.15 2.12 3.79
C THR A 174 0.32 2.77 4.89
N ARG A 175 -0.68 2.08 5.44
CA ARG A 175 -1.43 2.53 6.63
C ARG A 175 -0.51 2.71 7.83
N ASP A 176 0.32 1.71 8.11
CA ASP A 176 1.30 1.74 9.20
C ASP A 176 2.31 2.90 9.02
N SER A 177 2.78 3.12 7.79
CA SER A 177 3.64 4.27 7.46
C SER A 177 2.94 5.62 7.68
N VAL A 178 1.69 5.77 7.23
CA VAL A 178 0.89 7.00 7.45
C VAL A 178 0.73 7.26 8.95
N LEU A 179 0.33 6.25 9.73
CA LEU A 179 0.17 6.40 11.19
C LEU A 179 1.47 6.79 11.87
N THR A 180 2.58 6.17 11.48
CA THR A 180 3.90 6.45 12.07
C THR A 180 4.34 7.88 11.77
N LEU A 181 4.31 8.29 10.50
CA LEU A 181 4.70 9.64 10.08
C LEU A 181 3.74 10.71 10.64
N ALA A 182 2.45 10.41 10.72
CA ALA A 182 1.48 11.32 11.31
C ALA A 182 1.77 11.55 12.80
N ARG A 183 2.08 10.50 13.57
CA ARG A 183 2.47 10.65 14.98
C ARG A 183 3.76 11.45 15.13
N GLU A 184 4.75 11.20 14.29
CA GLU A 184 6.05 11.88 14.31
C GLU A 184 5.94 13.37 13.91
N ARG A 185 5.16 13.68 12.87
CA ARG A 185 5.21 14.99 12.17
C ARG A 185 3.96 15.84 12.37
N LEU A 186 2.78 15.23 12.49
CA LEU A 186 1.54 15.94 12.79
C LEU A 186 1.27 16.04 14.29
N GLY A 187 1.64 15.01 15.07
CA GLY A 187 1.49 15.02 16.53
C GLY A 187 2.08 16.27 17.20
N PRO A 188 3.35 16.63 16.95
CA PRO A 188 3.95 17.86 17.48
C PRO A 188 3.29 19.16 16.98
N ARG A 189 2.48 19.09 15.91
CA ARG A 189 1.68 20.21 15.37
C ARG A 189 0.28 20.27 16.00
N GLY A 190 0.03 19.50 17.07
CA GLY A 190 -1.24 19.48 17.80
C GLY A 190 -2.32 18.60 17.16
N TRP A 191 -1.96 17.65 16.30
CA TRP A 191 -2.91 16.68 15.76
C TRP A 191 -3.09 15.47 16.69
N THR A 192 -4.33 15.01 16.82
CA THR A 192 -4.65 13.72 17.43
C THR A 192 -4.64 12.63 16.36
N ILE A 193 -3.97 11.49 16.61
CA ILE A 193 -3.91 10.36 15.67
C ILE A 193 -4.64 9.15 16.27
N SER A 194 -5.79 8.79 15.70
CA SER A 194 -6.73 7.85 16.30
C SER A 194 -6.93 6.60 15.44
N GLU A 195 -6.81 5.43 16.08
CA GLU A 195 -7.25 4.15 15.52
C GLU A 195 -8.58 3.77 16.18
N ARG A 196 -9.70 4.23 15.63
CA ARG A 196 -11.04 4.04 16.20
C ARG A 196 -12.08 3.77 15.12
N LYS A 197 -13.18 3.14 15.53
CA LYS A 197 -14.33 2.95 14.64
C LYS A 197 -14.92 4.33 14.28
N LEU A 198 -15.39 4.43 13.05
CA LEU A 198 -15.99 5.62 12.46
C LEU A 198 -17.21 5.17 11.67
N THR A 199 -18.35 5.83 11.81
CA THR A 199 -19.58 5.50 11.05
C THR A 199 -19.76 6.47 9.89
N MET A 200 -20.50 6.06 8.87
CA MET A 200 -20.87 7.00 7.79
C MET A 200 -21.67 8.20 8.29
N SER A 201 -22.51 8.00 9.31
CA SER A 201 -23.25 9.10 9.93
C SER A 201 -22.31 10.13 10.57
N GLU A 202 -21.22 9.71 11.21
CA GLU A 202 -20.23 10.62 11.80
C GLU A 202 -19.50 11.43 10.72
N ILE A 203 -19.11 10.77 9.61
CA ILE A 203 -18.49 11.43 8.45
C ILE A 203 -19.43 12.47 7.84
N ALA A 204 -20.68 12.08 7.57
CA ALA A 204 -21.68 12.98 6.98
C ALA A 204 -21.97 14.19 7.89
N GLN A 205 -22.11 13.96 9.20
CA GLN A 205 -22.29 15.03 10.16
C GLN A 205 -21.09 15.98 10.21
N ALA A 206 -19.86 15.46 10.15
CA ALA A 206 -18.66 16.28 10.12
C ALA A 206 -18.57 17.14 8.85
N ALA A 207 -19.04 16.62 7.70
CA ALA A 207 -19.15 17.41 6.47
C ALA A 207 -20.21 18.52 6.61
N ASP A 208 -21.41 18.19 7.09
CA ASP A 208 -22.52 19.14 7.25
C ASP A 208 -22.19 20.26 8.26
N GLU A 209 -21.40 19.95 9.30
CA GLU A 209 -20.96 20.91 10.32
C GLU A 209 -19.69 21.69 9.92
N GLY A 210 -19.15 21.48 8.71
CA GLY A 210 -17.93 22.15 8.24
C GLY A 210 -16.65 21.77 9.00
N ARG A 211 -16.65 20.59 9.65
CA ARG A 211 -15.50 20.04 10.40
C ARG A 211 -14.63 19.11 9.56
N MET A 212 -15.14 18.61 8.43
CA MET A 212 -14.36 17.76 7.52
C MET A 212 -13.16 18.54 6.95
N ILE A 213 -11.95 17.98 7.07
CA ILE A 213 -10.74 18.56 6.50
C ILE A 213 -10.41 17.86 5.19
N GLU A 214 -10.26 16.54 5.22
CA GLU A 214 -10.00 15.72 4.03
C GLU A 214 -10.20 14.22 4.29
N VAL A 215 -10.45 13.46 3.23
CA VAL A 215 -10.53 12.00 3.25
C VAL A 215 -9.58 11.41 2.22
N PHE A 216 -8.88 10.32 2.54
CA PHE A 216 -8.00 9.65 1.58
C PHE A 216 -7.84 8.15 1.84
N GLY A 217 -7.65 7.39 0.77
CA GLY A 217 -7.21 5.99 0.83
C GLY A 217 -5.69 5.88 0.93
N ALA A 218 -5.18 4.82 1.55
CA ALA A 218 -3.75 4.50 1.61
C ALA A 218 -3.48 3.05 1.21
N GLY A 219 -2.56 2.84 0.28
CA GLY A 219 -2.19 1.51 -0.21
C GLY A 219 -1.03 1.55 -1.19
N THR A 220 -0.33 0.42 -1.38
CA THR A 220 0.92 0.36 -2.15
C THR A 220 0.80 0.89 -3.58
N ALA A 221 -0.37 0.73 -4.22
CA ALA A 221 -0.53 1.10 -5.63
C ALA A 221 -0.61 2.62 -5.85
N ALA A 222 -1.36 3.34 -5.01
CA ALA A 222 -1.53 4.79 -5.12
C ALA A 222 -0.67 5.59 -4.11
N ILE A 223 -0.07 4.92 -3.12
CA ILE A 223 0.49 5.49 -1.89
C ILE A 223 -0.61 6.17 -1.06
N VAL A 224 -1.13 7.28 -1.56
CA VAL A 224 -2.28 8.01 -1.04
C VAL A 224 -3.24 8.27 -2.19
N SER A 225 -4.54 8.21 -1.94
CA SER A 225 -5.60 8.48 -2.91
C SER A 225 -6.59 9.46 -2.31
N PRO A 226 -6.54 10.76 -2.66
CA PRO A 226 -7.49 11.75 -2.15
C PRO A 226 -8.93 11.37 -2.54
N VAL A 227 -9.89 11.70 -1.68
CA VAL A 227 -11.31 11.46 -1.92
C VAL A 227 -12.03 12.80 -1.94
N ARG A 228 -12.84 13.03 -2.96
CA ARG A 228 -13.66 14.25 -3.11
C ARG A 228 -15.04 14.08 -2.51
N THR A 229 -15.69 12.97 -2.83
CA THR A 229 -17.07 12.72 -2.43
C THR A 229 -17.33 11.28 -2.07
N ILE A 230 -18.32 11.08 -1.22
CA ILE A 230 -18.91 9.77 -0.92
C ILE A 230 -20.41 9.86 -1.23
N SER A 231 -20.88 9.00 -2.13
CA SER A 231 -22.31 8.79 -2.36
C SER A 231 -22.87 7.88 -1.28
N TRP A 232 -23.85 8.37 -0.53
CA TRP A 232 -24.44 7.66 0.61
C TRP A 232 -25.93 7.99 0.72
N LYS A 233 -26.79 6.98 0.70
CA LYS A 233 -28.26 7.11 0.87
C LYS A 233 -28.90 8.17 -0.04
N GLY A 234 -28.48 8.21 -1.31
CA GLY A 234 -29.01 9.14 -2.30
C GLY A 234 -28.53 10.59 -2.16
N ARG A 235 -27.62 10.89 -1.22
CA ARG A 235 -26.95 12.18 -1.10
C ARG A 235 -25.45 12.07 -1.34
N THR A 236 -24.84 13.20 -1.67
CA THR A 236 -23.39 13.34 -1.78
C THR A 236 -22.86 13.94 -0.48
N VAL A 237 -21.85 13.29 0.11
CA VAL A 237 -21.09 13.79 1.25
C VAL A 237 -19.78 14.38 0.74
N ASP A 238 -19.53 15.65 1.03
CA ASP A 238 -18.30 16.35 0.67
C ASP A 238 -17.15 15.93 1.60
N CYS A 239 -15.98 15.64 1.03
CA CYS A 239 -14.82 15.18 1.76
C CYS A 239 -13.80 16.28 2.06
N GLY A 240 -14.18 17.56 2.07
CA GLY A 240 -13.38 18.69 2.51
C GLY A 240 -12.49 19.35 1.45
N LEU A 241 -12.52 18.85 0.20
CA LEU A 241 -11.73 19.42 -0.89
C LEU A 241 -12.46 20.59 -1.54
N LYS A 242 -11.74 21.70 -1.75
CA LYS A 242 -12.28 22.81 -2.55
C LYS A 242 -12.48 22.40 -4.00
N GLU A 243 -13.36 23.11 -4.70
CA GLU A 243 -13.74 22.82 -6.08
C GLU A 243 -12.55 22.73 -7.05
N ASN A 244 -11.52 23.57 -6.84
CA ASN A 244 -10.32 23.64 -7.66
C ASN A 244 -9.10 22.86 -7.10
N GLU A 245 -9.29 22.07 -6.04
CA GLU A 245 -8.21 21.32 -5.37
C GLU A 245 -8.43 19.81 -5.53
N GLU A 246 -7.46 19.08 -6.07
CA GLU A 246 -7.54 17.63 -6.31
C GLU A 246 -6.93 16.76 -5.20
N ALA A 247 -6.32 17.40 -4.20
CA ALA A 247 -5.78 16.73 -3.03
C ALA A 247 -5.73 17.72 -1.86
N GLY A 248 -6.05 17.21 -0.67
CA GLY A 248 -5.91 17.95 0.57
C GLY A 248 -4.44 18.06 1.00
N LYS A 249 -4.19 18.97 1.94
CA LYS A 249 -2.84 19.24 2.46
C LYS A 249 -2.26 18.02 3.17
N VAL A 250 -3.05 17.29 3.96
CA VAL A 250 -2.56 16.13 4.74
C VAL A 250 -2.21 14.98 3.82
N ALA A 251 -3.04 14.67 2.83
CA ALA A 251 -2.85 13.63 1.83
C ALA A 251 -1.59 13.91 1.00
N LEU A 252 -1.38 15.17 0.61
CA LEU A 252 -0.17 15.59 -0.11
C LEU A 252 1.08 15.50 0.77
N GLU A 253 1.02 15.95 2.03
CA GLU A 253 2.12 15.80 2.99
C GLU A 253 2.49 14.32 3.19
N MET A 254 1.49 13.44 3.42
CA MET A 254 1.71 11.99 3.57
C MET A 254 2.33 11.36 2.33
N LYS A 255 1.82 11.68 1.13
CA LYS A 255 2.40 11.20 -0.11
C LYS A 255 3.86 11.64 -0.24
N ASN A 256 4.13 12.91 -0.02
CA ASN A 256 5.47 13.48 -0.19
C ASN A 256 6.48 12.90 0.81
N TRP A 257 6.09 12.68 2.06
CA TRP A 257 6.97 12.04 3.05
C TRP A 257 7.29 10.59 2.66
N ILE A 258 6.27 9.81 2.28
CA ILE A 258 6.47 8.41 1.88
C ILE A 258 7.31 8.32 0.60
N GLU A 259 7.02 9.15 -0.41
CA GLU A 259 7.80 9.19 -1.65
C GLU A 259 9.24 9.67 -1.40
N GLY A 260 9.44 10.69 -0.56
CA GLY A 260 10.78 11.16 -0.20
C GLY A 260 11.65 10.03 0.35
N ILE A 261 11.06 9.20 1.22
CA ILE A 261 11.72 7.99 1.71
C ILE A 261 11.91 6.96 0.57
N GLN A 262 10.89 6.65 -0.23
CA GLN A 262 11.00 5.64 -1.29
C GLN A 262 12.09 5.98 -2.32
N TYR A 263 12.15 7.24 -2.78
CA TYR A 263 13.13 7.72 -3.76
C TYR A 263 14.51 8.02 -3.14
N GLY A 264 14.59 8.11 -1.81
CA GLY A 264 15.83 8.41 -1.09
C GLY A 264 16.20 9.87 -1.08
N ASP A 265 15.21 10.74 -1.22
CA ASP A 265 15.34 12.17 -0.90
C ASP A 265 15.50 12.34 0.63
N GLU A 266 14.95 11.40 1.40
CA GLU A 266 15.11 11.27 2.85
C GLU A 266 15.73 9.90 3.19
N GLU A 267 16.84 9.90 3.94
CA GLU A 267 17.45 8.65 4.42
C GLU A 267 16.62 8.05 5.56
N HIS A 268 16.19 6.80 5.40
CA HIS A 268 15.29 6.15 6.36
C HIS A 268 15.47 4.63 6.39
N SER A 269 15.29 4.03 7.57
CA SER A 269 15.47 2.58 7.82
C SER A 269 14.45 1.68 7.11
N TRP A 270 13.36 2.25 6.60
CA TRP A 270 12.32 1.52 5.86
C TRP A 270 12.78 1.05 4.47
N ARG A 271 13.80 1.71 3.92
CA ARG A 271 14.31 1.38 2.59
C ARG A 271 15.23 0.16 2.67
N PHE A 272 15.02 -0.80 1.78
CA PHE A 272 15.99 -1.85 1.53
C PHE A 272 16.80 -1.53 0.28
N VAL A 273 18.05 -1.12 0.49
CA VAL A 273 18.95 -0.73 -0.60
C VAL A 273 19.63 -1.96 -1.17
N LEU A 274 19.39 -2.24 -2.46
CA LEU A 274 20.10 -3.27 -3.19
C LEU A 274 21.48 -2.77 -3.60
N ILE A 275 22.52 -3.25 -2.92
CA ILE A 275 23.90 -3.05 -3.38
C ILE A 275 24.17 -4.04 -4.51
N THR A 276 24.44 -3.55 -5.71
CA THR A 276 25.00 -4.35 -6.79
C THR A 276 26.52 -4.25 -6.80
N MET A 277 27.18 -5.36 -7.18
CA MET A 277 28.65 -5.50 -7.26
C MET A 277 29.34 -4.42 -8.11
N LEU A 278 28.62 -3.67 -8.93
CA LEU A 278 29.15 -2.49 -9.63
C LEU A 278 29.68 -1.40 -8.68
N ASN A 279 29.14 -1.30 -7.46
CA ASN A 279 29.60 -0.33 -6.45
C ASN A 279 30.79 -0.83 -5.60
N ALA A 280 31.15 -2.11 -5.67
CA ALA A 280 32.28 -2.65 -4.90
C ALA A 280 33.65 -2.25 -5.50
N ARG A 281 33.70 -1.76 -6.74
CA ARG A 281 34.95 -1.36 -7.41
C ARG A 281 35.41 0.08 -7.15
N ARG A 282 34.76 0.85 -6.27
CA ARG A 282 35.16 2.25 -5.99
C ARG A 282 35.37 2.63 -4.53
N LYS A 283 35.35 1.68 -3.59
CA LYS A 283 35.85 1.92 -2.23
C LYS A 283 36.64 0.72 -1.73
N VAL A 284 37.89 0.65 -2.17
CA VAL A 284 38.95 -0.02 -1.42
C VAL A 284 40.10 0.99 -1.32
N PRO A 285 40.25 1.74 -0.22
CA PRO A 285 41.56 1.95 0.35
C PRO A 285 42.00 0.63 0.97
N ASN A 286 43.27 0.29 0.77
CA ASN A 286 43.92 -0.90 1.31
C ASN A 286 43.67 -1.10 2.80
N GLU A 287 43.87 -2.36 3.23
CA GLU A 287 43.92 -2.88 4.61
C GLU A 287 42.58 -3.40 5.16
N CYS A 288 42.38 -4.72 5.16
CA CYS A 288 42.88 -5.58 6.23
C CYS A 288 42.51 -7.04 5.93
N ALA A 289 43.44 -7.94 6.21
CA ALA A 289 43.35 -9.36 5.94
C ALA A 289 42.27 -10.06 6.77
N ILE A 290 41.72 -11.13 6.18
CA ILE A 290 40.87 -12.13 6.81
C ILE A 290 41.71 -12.84 7.89
N ASN A 291 41.20 -12.96 9.11
CA ASN A 291 41.66 -14.00 10.02
C ASN A 291 40.45 -14.71 10.64
N LEU A 292 40.34 -15.99 10.32
CA LEU A 292 39.38 -16.94 10.88
C LEU A 292 39.96 -17.48 12.19
N GLN A 293 39.26 -17.29 13.31
CA GLN A 293 39.29 -18.18 14.48
C GLN A 293 38.12 -17.88 15.43
N ASN A 294 37.32 -18.91 15.71
CA ASN A 294 36.26 -19.01 16.74
C ASN A 294 36.90 -19.56 18.06
N PRO A 295 36.22 -19.75 19.22
CA PRO A 295 34.86 -19.38 19.68
C PRO A 295 34.77 -18.86 21.15
N MET A 296 33.54 -18.58 21.66
CA MET A 296 33.00 -18.83 23.03
C MET A 296 32.33 -17.66 23.82
N HIS A 297 31.16 -18.02 24.40
CA HIS A 297 30.39 -17.48 25.56
C HIS A 297 29.43 -16.27 25.40
N GLY A 298 28.14 -16.50 25.73
CA GLY A 298 27.05 -15.51 25.84
C GLY A 298 26.92 -14.89 27.25
N PRO A 299 25.73 -14.51 27.77
CA PRO A 299 24.47 -14.13 27.12
C PRO A 299 24.14 -12.63 27.40
N ARG A 300 23.38 -11.95 26.53
CA ARG A 300 22.66 -10.72 26.92
C ARG A 300 21.28 -10.64 26.28
N GLU A 301 20.34 -10.29 27.16
CA GLU A 301 18.91 -10.11 26.96
C GLU A 301 18.60 -9.23 25.75
N SER A 302 17.57 -9.59 25.00
CA SER A 302 17.03 -8.76 23.92
C SER A 302 15.56 -8.46 24.20
N ILE A 303 15.31 -7.16 24.28
CA ILE A 303 14.04 -6.47 24.42
C ILE A 303 13.38 -6.53 23.03
N TRP A 304 12.22 -7.20 22.93
CA TRP A 304 11.48 -7.31 21.67
C TRP A 304 10.73 -6.01 21.35
N GLY A 305 11.24 -5.24 20.41
CA GLY A 305 10.61 -4.05 19.84
C GLY A 305 10.41 -4.16 18.32
N ALA A 306 9.19 -3.93 17.88
CA ALA A 306 8.72 -3.54 16.54
C ALA A 306 9.11 -4.40 15.29
N ARG A 307 8.09 -4.98 14.65
CA ARG A 307 8.18 -5.67 13.34
C ARG A 307 8.24 -4.63 12.20
N ILE A 308 9.28 -4.69 11.37
CA ILE A 308 9.50 -3.74 10.26
C ILE A 308 9.21 -4.42 8.90
N GLY A 309 8.38 -3.80 8.06
CA GLY A 309 8.24 -4.14 6.64
C GLY A 309 9.25 -3.38 5.80
N ARG A 310 10.03 -4.05 4.96
CA ARG A 310 11.01 -3.45 4.04
C ARG A 310 10.56 -3.58 2.57
N GLN A 311 10.87 -2.58 1.74
CA GLN A 311 10.60 -2.56 0.30
C GLN A 311 11.91 -2.45 -0.52
N VAL A 312 11.98 -3.15 -1.66
CA VAL A 312 13.20 -3.38 -2.47
C VAL A 312 13.18 -2.52 -3.75
N ILE A 313 14.20 -1.68 -4.00
CA ILE A 313 14.36 -0.87 -5.25
C ILE A 313 15.86 -0.75 -5.66
N TYR A 314 16.16 -0.66 -6.97
CA TYR A 314 17.51 -0.61 -7.58
C TYR A 314 17.79 0.69 -8.38
N ARG A 315 19.08 1.06 -8.58
CA ARG A 315 19.54 2.25 -9.33
C ARG A 315 20.81 1.96 -10.17
N PRO A 316 20.86 2.26 -11.48
CA PRO A 316 22.11 2.48 -12.21
C PRO A 316 22.37 3.99 -12.43
N ARG A 317 23.65 4.43 -12.53
CA ARG A 317 24.02 5.79 -12.96
C ARG A 317 24.86 5.75 -14.23
N GLY A 318 24.53 6.64 -15.16
CA GLY A 318 25.42 7.16 -16.21
C GLY A 318 25.14 6.61 -17.61
N SER A 319 24.42 7.36 -18.44
CA SER A 319 24.41 7.17 -19.90
C SER A 319 25.17 8.31 -20.57
N ALA A 320 26.13 7.96 -21.43
CA ALA A 320 26.68 8.85 -22.44
C ALA A 320 25.60 9.12 -23.51
N PRO A 321 25.63 10.26 -24.24
CA PRO A 321 24.59 10.58 -25.20
C PRO A 321 24.66 9.67 -26.43
N ILE A 322 23.53 9.08 -26.81
CA ILE A 322 23.36 8.33 -28.06
C ILE A 322 22.90 9.30 -29.15
N ARG A 323 23.57 9.26 -30.30
CA ARG A 323 23.24 10.00 -31.53
C ARG A 323 21.87 9.58 -32.06
N SER A 324 21.07 10.57 -32.48
CA SER A 324 19.82 10.38 -33.22
C SER A 324 20.08 9.76 -34.59
N VAL A 325 19.23 8.81 -34.97
CA VAL A 325 19.02 8.41 -36.37
C VAL A 325 17.51 8.46 -36.60
N GLU A 326 17.12 9.30 -37.57
CA GLU A 326 15.75 9.50 -38.06
C GLU A 326 15.32 8.39 -39.04
N GLY A 327 14.01 8.19 -39.15
CA GLY A 327 13.31 7.34 -40.14
C GLY A 327 12.82 6.01 -39.53
N GLU A 328 11.58 5.56 -39.66
CA GLU A 328 10.47 5.87 -40.57
C GLU A 328 9.15 5.32 -39.98
N LYS A 329 8.05 6.01 -40.35
CA LYS A 329 6.70 5.52 -40.71
C LYS A 329 5.71 4.99 -39.66
N ASP A 330 4.69 5.85 -39.48
CA ASP A 330 3.27 5.62 -39.21
C ASP A 330 2.75 4.18 -39.22
N LEU A 331 2.22 3.78 -38.06
CA LEU A 331 1.11 2.84 -37.93
C LEU A 331 0.10 3.45 -36.96
N GLN A 332 -1.08 3.80 -37.48
CA GLN A 332 -2.27 4.12 -36.69
C GLN A 332 -2.80 2.81 -36.08
N GLU A 333 -2.92 2.75 -34.76
CA GLU A 333 -3.62 1.67 -34.05
C GLU A 333 -5.05 2.11 -33.67
N ASP A 334 -6.00 1.25 -34.01
CA ASP A 334 -7.44 1.28 -33.74
C ASP A 334 -7.72 1.12 -32.23
N PRO A 335 -8.51 2.02 -31.60
CA PRO A 335 -8.75 1.98 -30.15
C PRO A 335 -9.89 1.05 -29.72
N SER A 336 -10.36 0.13 -30.56
CA SER A 336 -11.33 -0.88 -30.15
C SER A 336 -10.64 -2.19 -29.77
N ILE A 337 -10.95 -2.68 -28.55
CA ILE A 337 -10.50 -3.93 -27.92
C ILE A 337 -9.25 -3.73 -27.05
N HIS A 338 -9.41 -3.80 -25.72
CA HIS A 338 -8.69 -4.76 -24.86
C HIS A 338 -9.31 -4.79 -23.45
N PHE A 339 -9.37 -6.02 -22.92
CA PHE A 339 -10.12 -6.52 -21.75
C PHE A 339 -9.52 -6.16 -20.39
#